data_AF-K0Q410-F1
#
_entry.id   AF-K0Q410-F1
#
_cell.length_a   1.000
_cell.length_b   1.000
_cell.length_c   1.000
_cell.angle_alpha   90.00
_cell.angle_beta   90.00
_cell.angle_gamma   90.00
#
_symmetry.space_group_name_H-M   'P 1'
#
loop_
_entity.id
_entity.type
_entity.pdbx_description
1 polymer ?
#
loop_
_entity_poly.entity_id
_entity_poly.type
_entity_poly.pdbx_seq_one_letter_code
_entity_poly.pdbx_strand_id
1 'polypeptide(L)'
;MRLEDLLSYPPRDRMPCLLLYGDTGMGKTKVIRKFLLDHEPIFDRGTGVTSMPVVAMQMPAEPVERDVYGELLNAMSASGPSGDATFRLKTTCLTLMRRMGVRMLIIDEIHTMLTGTYRQQRVFLNVIRFLANDLKVPLICAGTDLARQALLTDPQLAERFEAFHLKLWSNTQQLAQLLASLGSILPLREQSQLGTAAVRRKVLEMTDGVTVRIFRLIETVAVEAVRSGKEAITLESFDNGSLVLPLVAMARLSEGRLQRHASPVRPVRLLAIAPRPFEDELLNCWRWRVASHYSSSPRQVESWVCGASGASNPHLFSNDIPTGQSATRLWALACRLKQADVERLSLQNTGRSRASFVSDPAHRGVCPSCLDENVEEGRDHYCRRCWACVEAVVCPRHKIGLEIKCAVCFRTGLFQFRSTPAGVARLFCRHCDVVVSARKFQRRDQTALLQVASLIGEAIGKVGSERERIETASRFFWSLRPEGMPYITTLGLPLPYGQRPPPTAGNAPLTSLPPAWRALTMTAIADLIFEDTCKTARFSASVREAFRQFERGPVPEYHQVSLRTRAASVLNLRAESEYRQLARGIVESEGWKSLPSKTGRASSRAIGKLMLRALNDE
;
A
#
# COMPACT_ATOMS: atom_id res chain seq x y z
N MET A 1 -29.55 -22.43 1.36
CA MET A 1 -30.79 -21.67 1.59
C MET A 1 -30.59 -20.46 2.50
N ARG A 2 -30.71 -20.50 3.84
CA ARG A 2 -30.74 -19.26 4.66
C ARG A 2 -29.51 -18.34 4.51
N LEU A 3 -28.30 -18.91 4.44
CA LEU A 3 -27.08 -18.13 4.19
C LEU A 3 -27.05 -17.50 2.79
N GLU A 4 -27.57 -18.19 1.78
CA GLU A 4 -27.67 -17.67 0.41
C GLU A 4 -28.75 -16.57 0.30
N ASP A 5 -29.86 -16.73 1.02
CA ASP A 5 -30.92 -15.71 1.11
C ASP A 5 -30.35 -14.40 1.70
N LEU A 6 -29.50 -14.49 2.73
CA LEU A 6 -28.84 -13.33 3.32
C LEU A 6 -27.80 -12.72 2.37
N LEU A 7 -27.08 -13.52 1.59
CA LEU A 7 -26.08 -13.01 0.64
C LEU A 7 -26.71 -12.28 -0.55
N SER A 8 -27.89 -12.73 -0.99
CA SER A 8 -28.68 -12.10 -2.04
C SER A 8 -29.57 -10.94 -1.54
N TYR A 9 -29.63 -10.72 -0.23
CA TYR A 9 -30.47 -9.70 0.39
C TYR A 9 -30.03 -8.29 -0.04
N PRO A 10 -30.96 -7.41 -0.46
CA PRO A 10 -30.62 -6.06 -0.90
C PRO A 10 -30.09 -5.21 0.27
N PRO A 11 -29.11 -4.31 0.03
CA PRO A 11 -28.53 -3.49 1.07
C PRO A 11 -29.58 -2.54 1.68
N ARG A 12 -29.66 -2.54 3.01
CA ARG A 12 -30.50 -1.66 3.83
C ARG A 12 -29.67 -1.06 4.96
N ASP A 13 -30.12 0.07 5.51
CA ASP A 13 -29.48 0.67 6.69
C ASP A 13 -29.47 -0.26 7.91
N ARG A 14 -30.48 -1.15 7.98
CA ARG A 14 -30.56 -2.21 8.97
C ARG A 14 -30.54 -3.56 8.27
N MET A 15 -29.35 -4.13 8.13
CA MET A 15 -29.19 -5.48 7.57
C MET A 15 -29.62 -6.55 8.57
N PRO A 16 -30.27 -7.64 8.11
CA PRO A 16 -30.51 -8.81 8.94
C PRO A 16 -29.19 -9.53 9.26
N CYS A 17 -29.01 -9.94 10.51
CA CYS A 17 -27.87 -10.72 10.97
C CYS A 17 -28.33 -12.11 11.41
N LEU A 18 -27.42 -13.09 11.41
CA LEU A 18 -27.72 -14.48 11.79
C LEU A 18 -26.73 -14.97 12.84
N LEU A 19 -27.23 -15.51 13.94
CA LEU A 19 -26.44 -16.25 14.91
C LEU A 19 -26.68 -17.75 14.74
N LEU A 20 -25.67 -18.47 14.27
CA LEU A 20 -25.61 -19.92 14.25
C LEU A 20 -25.08 -20.43 15.59
N TYR A 21 -25.96 -20.92 16.45
CA TYR A 21 -25.58 -21.42 17.78
C TYR A 21 -25.92 -22.89 17.96
N GLY A 22 -25.16 -23.56 18.82
CA GLY A 22 -25.36 -24.95 19.19
C GLY A 22 -24.11 -25.50 19.89
N ASP A 23 -24.18 -26.75 20.32
CA ASP A 23 -23.09 -27.38 21.06
C ASP A 23 -21.81 -27.51 20.24
N THR A 24 -20.69 -27.66 20.94
CA THR A 24 -19.39 -27.92 20.31
C THR A 24 -19.46 -29.24 19.53
N GLY A 25 -18.87 -29.27 18.34
CA GLY A 25 -18.92 -30.47 17.49
C GLY A 25 -20.21 -30.66 16.68
N MET A 26 -21.13 -29.69 16.63
CA MET A 26 -22.32 -29.73 15.77
C MET A 26 -22.08 -29.33 14.30
N GLY A 27 -20.82 -29.14 13.90
CA GLY A 27 -20.48 -28.88 12.48
C GLY A 27 -20.61 -27.42 12.02
N LYS A 28 -20.80 -26.45 12.94
CA LYS A 28 -20.85 -25.00 12.63
C LYS A 28 -19.74 -24.55 11.66
N THR A 29 -18.49 -24.82 12.03
CA THR A 29 -17.31 -24.48 11.22
C THR A 29 -17.30 -25.23 9.87
N LYS A 30 -17.87 -26.44 9.77
CA LYS A 30 -17.97 -27.18 8.50
C LYS A 30 -18.99 -26.56 7.56
N VAL A 31 -20.14 -26.09 8.08
CA VAL A 31 -21.14 -25.34 7.31
C VAL A 31 -20.53 -24.06 6.76
N ILE A 32 -19.83 -23.29 7.61
CA ILE A 32 -19.14 -22.05 7.18
C ILE A 32 -18.10 -22.35 6.10
N ARG A 33 -17.25 -23.37 6.29
CA ARG A 33 -16.22 -23.73 5.30
C ARG A 33 -16.82 -24.15 3.97
N LYS A 34 -17.89 -24.96 3.97
CA LYS A 34 -18.59 -25.33 2.74
C LYS A 34 -19.13 -24.09 2.02
N PHE A 35 -19.74 -23.17 2.76
CA PHE A 35 -20.26 -21.92 2.20
C PHE A 35 -19.17 -21.02 1.60
N LEU A 36 -17.98 -20.96 2.21
CA LEU A 36 -16.83 -20.23 1.66
C LEU A 36 -16.28 -20.87 0.37
N LEU A 37 -16.28 -22.21 0.28
CA LEU A 37 -15.89 -22.93 -0.94
C LEU A 37 -16.88 -22.71 -2.08
N ASP A 38 -18.17 -22.55 -1.77
CA ASP A 38 -19.18 -22.24 -2.78
C ASP A 38 -19.07 -20.78 -3.30
N HIS A 39 -18.36 -19.91 -2.56
CA HIS A 39 -18.20 -18.49 -2.85
C HIS A 39 -16.71 -18.07 -2.85
N GLU A 40 -15.88 -18.82 -3.57
CA GLU A 40 -14.44 -18.58 -3.62
C GLU A 40 -14.08 -17.17 -4.13
N PRO A 41 -13.02 -16.54 -3.59
CA PRO A 41 -12.56 -15.24 -4.07
C PRO A 41 -12.09 -15.30 -5.52
N ILE A 42 -12.61 -14.40 -6.37
CA ILE A 42 -12.26 -14.34 -7.79
C ILE A 42 -11.35 -13.14 -8.02
N PHE A 43 -10.15 -13.37 -8.55
CA PHE A 43 -9.24 -12.28 -8.90
C PHE A 43 -9.46 -11.82 -10.34
N ASP A 44 -9.90 -10.57 -10.49
CA ASP A 44 -9.99 -9.94 -11.81
C ASP A 44 -8.59 -9.49 -12.27
N ARG A 45 -8.12 -10.10 -13.36
CA ARG A 45 -6.81 -9.78 -13.94
C ARG A 45 -6.77 -8.40 -14.58
N GLY A 46 -7.91 -7.85 -15.02
CA GLY A 46 -8.01 -6.54 -15.65
C GLY A 46 -7.88 -5.41 -14.65
N THR A 47 -8.73 -5.39 -13.63
CA THR A 47 -8.68 -4.35 -12.58
C THR A 47 -7.57 -4.58 -11.55
N GLY A 48 -7.11 -5.83 -11.39
CA GLY A 48 -6.15 -6.20 -10.35
C GLY A 48 -6.77 -6.28 -8.96
N VAL A 49 -8.09 -6.45 -8.85
CA VAL A 49 -8.83 -6.54 -7.59
C VAL A 49 -9.40 -7.95 -7.40
N THR A 50 -9.25 -8.50 -6.21
CA THR A 50 -9.95 -9.72 -5.78
C THR A 50 -11.35 -9.36 -5.33
N SER A 51 -12.37 -9.87 -6.03
CA SER A 51 -13.74 -9.89 -5.53
C SER A 51 -13.88 -10.99 -4.48
N MET A 52 -14.30 -10.62 -3.28
CA MET A 52 -14.47 -11.54 -2.16
C MET A 52 -15.83 -11.26 -1.50
N PRO A 53 -16.92 -11.87 -1.99
CA PRO A 53 -18.27 -11.54 -1.52
C PRO A 53 -18.49 -11.95 -0.06
N VAL A 54 -17.80 -12.99 0.40
CA VAL A 54 -17.91 -13.51 1.77
C VAL A 54 -16.53 -13.48 2.42
N VAL A 55 -16.42 -12.76 3.55
CA VAL A 55 -15.23 -12.77 4.39
C VAL A 55 -15.55 -13.52 5.67
N ALA A 56 -14.71 -14.49 6.04
CA ALA A 56 -14.82 -15.18 7.32
C ALA A 56 -13.57 -14.94 8.15
N MET A 57 -13.76 -14.66 9.43
CA MET A 57 -12.71 -14.63 10.43
C MET A 57 -13.07 -15.54 11.61
N GLN A 58 -12.04 -16.07 12.26
CA GLN A 58 -12.19 -16.67 13.58
C GLN A 58 -11.92 -15.59 14.63
N MET A 59 -12.70 -15.59 15.71
CA MET A 59 -12.48 -14.62 16.77
C MET A 59 -11.05 -14.76 17.37
N PRO A 60 -10.31 -13.63 17.56
CA PRO A 60 -9.03 -13.68 18.26
C PRO A 60 -9.22 -14.11 19.72
N ALA A 61 -8.17 -14.70 20.31
CA ALA A 61 -8.18 -15.21 21.69
C ALA A 61 -8.44 -14.11 22.73
N GLU A 62 -7.93 -12.90 22.48
CA GLU A 62 -8.24 -11.69 23.23
C GLU A 62 -9.11 -10.77 22.38
N PRO A 63 -10.31 -10.38 22.83
CA PRO A 63 -11.24 -9.56 22.04
C PRO A 63 -10.85 -8.07 22.07
N VAL A 64 -9.63 -7.75 21.64
CA VAL A 64 -9.14 -6.38 21.49
C VAL A 64 -9.52 -5.86 20.10
N GLU A 65 -10.07 -4.64 20.03
CA GLU A 65 -10.51 -4.02 18.77
C GLU A 65 -9.43 -4.05 17.67
N ARG A 66 -8.16 -3.81 18.05
CA ARG A 66 -7.02 -3.84 17.12
C ARG A 66 -6.83 -5.21 16.48
N ASP A 67 -6.91 -6.27 17.28
CA ASP A 67 -6.60 -7.62 16.83
C ASP A 67 -7.74 -8.18 15.96
N VAL A 68 -8.98 -7.75 16.23
CA VAL A 68 -10.14 -8.02 15.37
C VAL A 68 -9.96 -7.44 13.96
N TYR A 69 -9.57 -6.16 13.85
CA TYR A 69 -9.28 -5.59 12.52
C TYR A 69 -8.04 -6.22 11.88
N GLY A 70 -7.06 -6.65 12.67
CA GLY A 70 -5.90 -7.42 12.20
C GLY A 70 -6.32 -8.74 11.55
N GLU A 71 -7.19 -9.51 12.21
CA GLU A 71 -7.72 -10.77 11.67
C GLU A 71 -8.60 -10.55 10.44
N LEU A 72 -9.42 -9.50 10.39
CA LEU A 72 -10.16 -9.14 9.18
C LEU A 72 -9.23 -8.83 8.00
N LEU A 73 -8.14 -8.09 8.24
CA LEU A 73 -7.15 -7.79 7.19
C LEU A 73 -6.41 -9.05 6.74
N ASN A 74 -6.09 -9.96 7.67
CA ASN A 74 -5.51 -11.26 7.34
C ASN A 74 -6.45 -12.11 6.48
N ALA A 75 -7.75 -12.18 6.85
CA ALA A 75 -8.78 -12.89 6.11
C ALA A 75 -8.94 -12.36 4.68
N MET A 76 -8.78 -11.04 4.49
CA MET A 76 -8.80 -10.39 3.17
C MET A 76 -7.46 -10.45 2.42
N SER A 77 -6.44 -11.16 2.92
CA SER A 77 -5.10 -11.19 2.32
C SER A 77 -4.50 -9.77 2.10
N ALA A 78 -4.65 -8.92 3.12
CA ALA A 78 -4.21 -7.53 3.10
C ALA A 78 -3.06 -7.28 4.11
N SER A 79 -2.02 -6.56 3.65
CA SER A 79 -0.93 -6.11 4.52
C SER A 79 -1.36 -4.87 5.30
N GLY A 80 -1.97 -5.05 6.48
CA GLY A 80 -2.37 -3.94 7.33
C GLY A 80 -1.20 -3.03 7.75
N PRO A 81 -1.45 -1.74 8.07
CA PRO A 81 -0.42 -0.84 8.58
C PRO A 81 0.13 -1.35 9.93
N SER A 82 1.45 -1.49 10.04
CA SER A 82 2.08 -1.97 11.29
C SER A 82 2.25 -0.84 12.30
N GLY A 83 1.92 -1.08 13.57
CA GLY A 83 2.15 -0.12 14.67
C GLY A 83 1.24 1.11 14.67
N ASP A 84 0.22 1.14 13.81
CA ASP A 84 -0.68 2.28 13.63
C ASP A 84 -1.82 2.31 14.66
N ALA A 85 -2.38 3.51 14.88
CA ALA A 85 -3.56 3.71 15.71
C ALA A 85 -4.77 2.92 15.18
N THR A 86 -5.58 2.35 16.07
CA THR A 86 -6.78 1.55 15.77
C THR A 86 -7.70 2.20 14.73
N PHE A 87 -7.80 3.53 14.74
CA PHE A 87 -8.57 4.32 13.78
C PHE A 87 -8.12 4.13 12.31
N ARG A 88 -6.81 4.06 12.04
CA ARG A 88 -6.28 3.86 10.68
C ARG A 88 -6.49 2.44 10.19
N LEU A 89 -6.30 1.45 11.08
CA LEU A 89 -6.59 0.05 10.80
C LEU A 89 -8.07 -0.13 10.43
N LYS A 90 -8.96 0.44 11.25
CA LYS A 90 -10.40 0.48 11.01
C LYS A 90 -10.75 1.07 9.64
N THR A 91 -10.27 2.28 9.35
CA THR A 91 -10.57 2.97 8.08
C THR A 91 -10.07 2.18 6.87
N THR A 92 -8.88 1.61 6.97
CA THR A 92 -8.28 0.80 5.89
C THR A 92 -9.08 -0.49 5.68
N CYS A 93 -9.43 -1.20 6.75
CA CYS A 93 -10.23 -2.42 6.70
C CYS A 93 -11.59 -2.18 6.00
N LEU A 94 -12.34 -1.17 6.43
CA LEU A 94 -13.64 -0.83 5.84
C LEU A 94 -13.52 -0.43 4.36
N THR A 95 -12.49 0.33 4.00
CA THR A 95 -12.23 0.73 2.61
C THR A 95 -11.93 -0.49 1.73
N LEU A 96 -11.13 -1.43 2.23
CA LEU A 96 -10.82 -2.68 1.52
C LEU A 96 -12.05 -3.56 1.36
N MET A 97 -12.87 -3.72 2.41
CA MET A 97 -14.11 -4.51 2.32
C MET A 97 -15.06 -3.96 1.26
N ARG A 98 -15.24 -2.63 1.19
CA ARG A 98 -16.04 -1.99 0.15
C ARG A 98 -15.47 -2.23 -1.24
N ARG A 99 -14.14 -2.14 -1.40
CA ARG A 99 -13.46 -2.30 -2.69
C ARG A 99 -13.48 -3.74 -3.20
N MET A 100 -13.36 -4.71 -2.31
CA MET A 100 -13.42 -6.14 -2.65
C MET A 100 -14.86 -6.63 -2.85
N GLY A 101 -15.86 -5.74 -2.71
CA GLY A 101 -17.26 -6.07 -2.89
C GLY A 101 -17.77 -7.05 -1.83
N VAL A 102 -17.29 -6.92 -0.59
CA VAL A 102 -17.75 -7.78 0.50
C VAL A 102 -19.23 -7.53 0.72
N ARG A 103 -20.02 -8.59 0.62
CA ARG A 103 -21.47 -8.57 0.83
C ARG A 103 -21.87 -9.26 2.12
N MET A 104 -20.96 -9.95 2.80
CA MET A 104 -21.25 -10.73 4.00
C MET A 104 -20.00 -10.93 4.85
N LEU A 105 -20.12 -10.79 6.18
CA LEU A 105 -19.06 -11.05 7.13
C LEU A 105 -19.45 -12.18 8.10
N ILE A 106 -18.61 -13.20 8.19
CA ILE A 106 -18.77 -14.35 9.09
C ILE A 106 -17.74 -14.27 10.22
N ILE A 107 -18.19 -14.42 11.46
CA ILE A 107 -17.37 -14.48 12.67
C ILE A 107 -17.58 -15.83 13.33
N ASP A 108 -16.59 -16.72 13.25
CA ASP A 108 -16.61 -17.99 13.97
C ASP A 108 -16.09 -17.82 15.41
N GLU A 109 -16.53 -18.69 16.31
CA GLU A 109 -16.16 -18.68 17.73
C GLU A 109 -16.46 -17.35 18.46
N ILE A 110 -17.61 -16.71 18.16
CA ILE A 110 -17.93 -15.38 18.74
C ILE A 110 -17.99 -15.40 20.28
N HIS A 111 -18.26 -16.55 20.89
CA HIS A 111 -18.32 -16.71 22.35
C HIS A 111 -16.98 -16.41 23.05
N THR A 112 -15.85 -16.41 22.31
CA THR A 112 -14.58 -15.91 22.83
C THR A 112 -14.66 -14.45 23.25
N MET A 113 -15.65 -13.67 22.80
CA MET A 113 -15.87 -12.32 23.32
C MET A 113 -16.14 -12.27 24.83
N LEU A 114 -16.59 -13.37 25.43
CA LEU A 114 -16.82 -13.49 26.86
C LEU A 114 -15.51 -13.66 27.65
N THR A 115 -14.38 -13.92 26.99
CA THR A 115 -13.08 -13.94 27.66
C THR A 115 -12.65 -12.50 27.98
N GLY A 116 -12.30 -12.26 29.25
CA GLY A 116 -11.87 -10.94 29.74
C GLY A 116 -12.88 -10.24 30.64
N THR A 117 -12.63 -8.97 30.90
CA THR A 117 -13.42 -8.15 31.83
C THR A 117 -14.75 -7.71 31.22
N TYR A 118 -15.74 -7.43 32.07
CA TYR A 118 -17.04 -6.89 31.64
C TYR A 118 -16.92 -5.63 30.78
N ARG A 119 -15.92 -4.77 31.07
CA ARG A 119 -15.62 -3.59 30.26
C ARG A 119 -15.18 -3.96 28.83
N GLN A 120 -14.30 -4.94 28.68
CA GLN A 120 -13.84 -5.41 27.37
C GLN A 120 -14.98 -6.04 26.56
N GLN A 121 -15.83 -6.85 27.19
CA GLN A 121 -17.03 -7.41 26.56
C GLN A 121 -17.93 -6.32 25.97
N ARG A 122 -18.19 -5.24 26.73
CA ARG A 122 -18.99 -4.09 26.26
C ARG A 122 -18.33 -3.31 25.12
N VAL A 123 -17.01 -3.10 25.19
CA VAL A 123 -16.25 -2.47 24.10
C VAL A 123 -16.39 -3.31 22.83
N PHE A 124 -16.31 -4.63 22.96
CA PHE A 124 -16.42 -5.53 21.82
C PHE A 124 -17.83 -5.59 21.21
N LEU A 125 -18.89 -5.63 22.02
CA LEU A 125 -20.27 -5.53 21.52
C LEU A 125 -20.50 -4.21 20.76
N ASN A 126 -19.87 -3.11 21.21
CA ASN A 126 -19.89 -1.85 20.47
C ASN A 126 -19.16 -1.96 19.11
N VAL A 127 -18.06 -2.72 19.01
CA VAL A 127 -17.37 -2.97 17.73
C VAL A 127 -18.27 -3.76 16.77
N ILE A 128 -18.93 -4.82 17.23
CA ILE A 128 -19.89 -5.58 16.40
C ILE A 128 -21.02 -4.67 15.92
N ARG A 129 -21.59 -3.88 16.82
CA ARG A 129 -22.65 -2.93 16.48
C ARG A 129 -22.18 -1.92 15.44
N PHE A 130 -20.96 -1.42 15.58
CA PHE A 130 -20.35 -0.52 14.61
C PHE A 130 -20.17 -1.20 13.25
N LEU A 131 -19.61 -2.41 13.21
CA LEU A 131 -19.41 -3.18 11.97
C LEU A 131 -20.75 -3.42 11.26
N ALA A 132 -21.79 -3.81 11.98
CA ALA A 132 -23.13 -4.03 11.43
C ALA A 132 -23.75 -2.75 10.85
N ASN A 133 -23.50 -1.58 11.45
CA ASN A 133 -24.01 -0.29 10.99
C ASN A 133 -23.23 0.28 9.80
N ASP A 134 -21.90 0.27 9.86
CA ASP A 134 -21.05 0.99 8.89
C ASP A 134 -20.82 0.20 7.60
N LEU A 135 -20.74 -1.13 7.69
CA LEU A 135 -20.56 -1.98 6.52
C LEU A 135 -21.84 -2.14 5.73
N LYS A 136 -23.00 -2.05 6.37
CA LYS A 136 -24.32 -2.37 5.77
C LYS A 136 -24.30 -3.74 5.05
N VAL A 137 -23.63 -4.72 5.67
CA VAL A 137 -23.62 -6.13 5.23
C VAL A 137 -24.23 -7.02 6.31
N PRO A 138 -24.83 -8.18 5.96
CA PRO A 138 -25.24 -9.19 6.92
C PRO A 138 -24.03 -9.69 7.70
N LEU A 139 -24.19 -9.75 9.03
CA LEU A 139 -23.23 -10.36 9.92
C LEU A 139 -23.71 -11.76 10.31
N ILE A 140 -22.91 -12.78 10.06
CA ILE A 140 -23.15 -14.14 10.54
C ILE A 140 -22.19 -14.44 11.66
N CYS A 141 -22.69 -14.83 12.81
CA CYS A 141 -21.87 -15.25 13.93
C CYS A 141 -22.10 -16.73 14.20
N ALA A 142 -21.03 -17.48 14.47
CA ALA A 142 -21.12 -18.85 14.94
C ALA A 142 -20.54 -18.97 16.35
N GLY A 143 -21.23 -19.70 17.22
CA GLY A 143 -20.83 -19.83 18.62
C GLY A 143 -21.62 -20.86 19.41
N THR A 144 -21.43 -20.84 20.72
CA THR A 144 -22.18 -21.63 21.71
C THR A 144 -23.41 -20.88 22.19
N ASP A 145 -24.25 -21.50 23.03
CA ASP A 145 -25.41 -20.80 23.62
C ASP A 145 -25.02 -19.57 24.47
N LEU A 146 -23.80 -19.58 25.04
CA LEU A 146 -23.25 -18.43 25.76
C LEU A 146 -23.13 -17.19 24.87
N ALA A 147 -22.78 -17.36 23.60
CA ALA A 147 -22.76 -16.25 22.64
C ALA A 147 -24.16 -15.65 22.43
N ARG A 148 -25.20 -16.48 22.39
CA ARG A 148 -26.59 -16.03 22.26
C ARG A 148 -26.97 -15.18 23.46
N GLN A 149 -26.71 -15.67 24.67
CA GLN A 149 -27.00 -14.94 25.91
C GLN A 149 -26.29 -13.58 25.93
N ALA A 150 -25.03 -13.54 25.53
CA ALA A 150 -24.24 -12.31 25.46
C ALA A 150 -24.78 -11.30 24.45
N LEU A 151 -25.16 -11.73 23.25
CA LEU A 151 -25.77 -10.83 22.24
C LEU A 151 -27.15 -10.33 22.67
N LEU A 152 -27.91 -11.12 23.43
CA LEU A 152 -29.21 -10.71 23.99
C LEU A 152 -29.09 -9.63 25.08
N THR A 153 -27.91 -9.44 25.69
CA THR A 153 -27.70 -8.35 26.67
C THR A 153 -27.75 -6.96 26.03
N ASP A 154 -27.56 -6.86 24.72
CA ASP A 154 -27.67 -5.62 23.95
C ASP A 154 -28.95 -5.64 23.10
N PRO A 155 -29.98 -4.85 23.46
CA PRO A 155 -31.25 -4.83 22.72
C PRO A 155 -31.10 -4.50 21.22
N GLN A 156 -30.11 -3.67 20.85
CA GLN A 156 -29.93 -3.25 19.46
C GLN A 156 -29.37 -4.37 18.58
N LEU A 157 -28.53 -5.23 19.16
CA LEU A 157 -28.05 -6.45 18.50
C LEU A 157 -29.14 -7.52 18.54
N ALA A 158 -29.80 -7.72 19.68
CA ALA A 158 -30.87 -8.72 19.84
C ALA A 158 -31.96 -8.60 18.77
N GLU A 159 -32.43 -7.39 18.46
CA GLU A 159 -33.46 -7.18 17.44
C GLU A 159 -32.97 -7.39 15.99
N ARG A 160 -31.65 -7.41 15.75
CA ARG A 160 -31.06 -7.57 14.40
C ARG A 160 -30.66 -9.01 14.10
N PHE A 161 -30.36 -9.80 15.12
CA PHE A 161 -29.86 -11.16 14.98
C PHE A 161 -31.00 -12.17 15.07
N GLU A 162 -31.26 -12.84 13.96
CA GLU A 162 -32.01 -14.09 13.98
C GLU A 162 -31.15 -15.20 14.57
N ALA A 163 -31.67 -15.96 15.54
CA ALA A 163 -30.94 -17.05 16.17
C ALA A 163 -31.36 -18.39 15.56
N PHE A 164 -30.43 -19.07 14.87
CA PHE A 164 -30.64 -20.41 14.31
C PHE A 164 -29.94 -21.46 15.16
N HIS A 165 -30.72 -22.35 15.76
CA HIS A 165 -30.24 -23.39 16.66
C HIS A 165 -29.91 -24.68 15.90
N LEU A 166 -28.64 -25.10 15.94
CA LEU A 166 -28.24 -26.45 15.56
C LEU A 166 -28.51 -27.40 16.71
N LYS A 167 -29.73 -27.94 16.72
CA LYS A 167 -30.18 -28.94 17.69
C LYS A 167 -29.39 -30.25 17.54
N LEU A 168 -29.19 -30.95 18.66
CA LEU A 168 -28.68 -32.30 18.68
C LEU A 168 -29.52 -33.22 17.78
N TRP A 169 -28.86 -34.18 17.14
CA TRP A 169 -29.55 -35.17 16.33
C TRP A 169 -30.48 -36.00 17.21
N SER A 170 -31.72 -36.13 16.77
CA SER A 170 -32.73 -36.99 17.39
C SER A 170 -33.14 -38.07 16.41
N ASN A 171 -33.88 -39.06 16.89
CA ASN A 171 -34.35 -40.22 16.12
C ASN A 171 -35.40 -39.81 15.06
N THR A 172 -34.96 -39.07 14.04
CA THR A 172 -35.78 -38.46 13.00
C THR A 172 -35.38 -38.98 11.62
N GLN A 173 -36.23 -38.73 10.63
CA GLN A 173 -35.93 -39.05 9.23
C GLN A 173 -34.70 -38.31 8.70
N GLN A 174 -34.43 -37.10 9.21
CA GLN A 174 -33.24 -36.32 8.84
C GLN A 174 -31.94 -37.02 9.25
N LEU A 175 -31.91 -37.63 10.44
CA LEU A 175 -30.76 -38.44 10.86
C LEU A 175 -30.63 -39.70 10.01
N ALA A 176 -31.75 -40.34 9.65
CA ALA A 176 -31.72 -41.50 8.76
C ALA A 176 -31.13 -41.14 7.38
N GLN A 177 -31.48 -39.97 6.84
CA GLN A 177 -30.91 -39.44 5.60
C GLN A 177 -29.41 -39.15 5.72
N LEU A 178 -28.97 -38.54 6.84
CA LEU A 178 -27.55 -38.33 7.10
C LEU A 178 -26.79 -39.67 7.10
N LEU A 179 -27.27 -40.65 7.88
CA LEU A 179 -26.62 -41.96 7.98
C LEU A 179 -26.61 -42.72 6.64
N ALA A 180 -27.69 -42.65 5.86
CA ALA A 180 -27.74 -43.20 4.51
C ALA A 180 -26.73 -42.51 3.58
N SER A 181 -26.63 -41.18 3.63
CA SER A 181 -25.64 -40.43 2.84
C SER A 181 -24.21 -40.82 3.21
N LEU A 182 -23.92 -41.01 4.51
CA LEU A 182 -22.62 -41.50 4.96
C LEU A 182 -22.34 -42.91 4.42
N GLY A 183 -23.32 -43.81 4.51
CA GLY A 183 -23.21 -45.17 3.95
C GLY A 183 -22.89 -45.20 2.46
N SER A 184 -23.40 -44.22 1.70
CA SER A 184 -23.13 -44.11 0.25
C SER A 184 -21.77 -43.52 -0.10
N ILE A 185 -21.17 -42.74 0.81
CA ILE A 185 -19.88 -42.05 0.58
C ILE A 185 -18.70 -42.92 1.05
N LEU A 186 -18.95 -43.85 1.99
CA LEU A 186 -17.90 -44.72 2.52
C LEU A 186 -17.37 -45.69 1.45
N PRO A 187 -16.04 -45.89 1.36
CA PRO A 187 -15.42 -46.75 0.35
C PRO A 187 -15.47 -48.22 0.76
N LEU A 188 -16.66 -48.75 1.04
CA LEU A 188 -16.89 -50.15 1.41
C LEU A 188 -17.42 -50.94 0.21
N ARG A 189 -16.97 -52.18 0.03
CA ARG A 189 -17.39 -53.01 -1.11
C ARG A 189 -18.86 -53.42 -1.05
N GLU A 190 -19.43 -53.58 0.14
CA GLU A 190 -20.82 -53.99 0.34
C GLU A 190 -21.70 -52.84 0.88
N GLN A 191 -22.98 -52.87 0.51
CA GLN A 191 -23.93 -51.83 0.91
C GLN A 191 -24.18 -51.86 2.42
N SER A 192 -23.82 -50.77 3.10
CA SER A 192 -24.05 -50.61 4.53
C SER A 192 -25.43 -50.02 4.79
N GLN A 193 -26.34 -50.77 5.44
CA GLN A 193 -27.71 -50.34 5.73
C GLN A 193 -27.82 -49.44 6.98
N LEU A 194 -27.05 -48.34 7.01
CA LEU A 194 -26.95 -47.41 8.15
C LEU A 194 -28.24 -46.63 8.45
N GLY A 195 -29.19 -46.58 7.51
CA GLY A 195 -30.48 -45.88 7.69
C GLY A 195 -31.51 -46.64 8.53
N THR A 196 -31.26 -47.90 8.87
CA THR A 196 -32.19 -48.74 9.66
C THR A 196 -32.44 -48.17 11.06
N ALA A 197 -33.67 -48.37 11.57
CA ALA A 197 -34.09 -47.83 12.86
C ALA A 197 -33.23 -48.34 14.04
N ALA A 198 -32.75 -49.58 13.96
CA ALA A 198 -31.93 -50.20 15.00
C ALA A 198 -30.52 -49.59 15.06
N VAL A 199 -29.84 -49.45 13.91
CA VAL A 199 -28.53 -48.78 13.81
C VAL A 199 -28.64 -47.32 14.26
N ARG A 200 -29.68 -46.61 13.81
CA ARG A 200 -29.91 -45.21 14.20
C ARG A 200 -30.06 -45.03 15.71
N ARG A 201 -30.77 -45.93 16.39
CA ARG A 201 -30.93 -45.89 17.85
C ARG A 201 -29.58 -46.11 18.56
N LYS A 202 -28.83 -47.11 18.12
CA LYS A 202 -27.50 -47.43 18.67
C LYS A 202 -26.50 -46.29 18.49
N VAL A 203 -26.47 -45.69 17.30
CA VAL A 203 -25.62 -44.53 17.01
C VAL A 203 -25.97 -43.36 17.92
N LEU A 204 -27.26 -43.06 18.11
CA LEU A 204 -27.69 -41.99 19.01
C LEU A 204 -27.27 -42.23 20.46
N GLU A 205 -27.46 -43.45 20.97
CA GLU A 205 -27.07 -43.85 22.32
C GLU A 205 -25.57 -43.70 22.57
N MET A 206 -24.74 -44.03 21.58
CA MET A 206 -23.27 -43.93 21.71
C MET A 206 -22.72 -42.51 21.49
N THR A 207 -23.50 -41.60 20.90
CA THR A 207 -22.98 -40.29 20.43
C THR A 207 -23.69 -39.08 21.04
N ASP A 208 -24.76 -39.29 21.81
CA ASP A 208 -25.65 -38.23 22.33
C ASP A 208 -26.20 -37.30 21.24
N GLY A 209 -26.22 -37.76 19.98
CA GLY A 209 -26.65 -36.93 18.85
C GLY A 209 -25.68 -35.81 18.47
N VAL A 210 -24.41 -35.85 18.88
CA VAL A 210 -23.40 -34.85 18.47
C VAL A 210 -22.81 -35.23 17.11
N THR A 211 -22.85 -34.29 16.16
CA THR A 211 -22.41 -34.54 14.77
C THR A 211 -20.99 -35.10 14.69
N VAL A 212 -20.00 -34.44 15.30
CA VAL A 212 -18.60 -34.93 15.26
C VAL A 212 -18.44 -36.33 15.87
N ARG A 213 -19.22 -36.68 16.90
CA ARG A 213 -19.20 -38.02 17.49
C ARG A 213 -19.75 -39.07 16.53
N ILE A 214 -20.85 -38.76 15.85
CA ILE A 214 -21.47 -39.63 14.83
C ILE A 214 -20.48 -39.93 13.71
N PHE A 215 -19.88 -38.89 13.11
CA PHE A 215 -18.93 -39.07 12.01
C PHE A 215 -17.71 -39.91 12.45
N ARG A 216 -17.12 -39.61 13.61
CA ARG A 216 -15.98 -40.39 14.13
C ARG A 216 -16.33 -41.84 14.44
N LEU A 217 -17.50 -42.09 15.04
CA LEU A 217 -17.96 -43.45 15.31
C LEU A 217 -18.06 -44.24 14.01
N ILE A 218 -18.70 -43.65 12.99
CA ILE A 218 -18.86 -44.30 11.68
C ILE A 218 -17.51 -44.52 11.00
N GLU A 219 -16.61 -43.54 11.03
CA GLU A 219 -15.22 -43.69 10.55
C GLU A 219 -14.49 -44.85 11.26
N THR A 220 -14.62 -44.94 12.58
CA THR A 220 -13.97 -46.00 13.38
C THR A 220 -14.52 -47.38 13.02
N VAL A 221 -15.84 -47.50 12.91
CA VAL A 221 -16.50 -48.77 12.54
C VAL A 221 -16.17 -49.14 11.09
N ALA A 222 -16.11 -48.18 10.17
CA ALA A 222 -15.72 -48.42 8.78
C ALA A 222 -14.28 -48.93 8.67
N VAL A 223 -13.35 -48.34 9.42
CA VAL A 223 -11.94 -48.80 9.47
C VAL A 223 -11.86 -50.24 10.00
N GLU A 224 -12.64 -50.58 11.02
CA GLU A 224 -12.67 -51.94 11.57
C GLU A 224 -13.33 -52.94 10.61
N ALA A 225 -14.36 -52.54 9.87
CA ALA A 225 -14.98 -53.37 8.84
C ALA A 225 -14.00 -53.71 7.70
N VAL A 226 -13.14 -52.76 7.32
CA VAL A 226 -12.05 -52.99 6.34
C VAL A 226 -10.98 -53.91 6.93
N ARG A 227 -10.55 -53.68 8.19
CA ARG A 227 -9.53 -54.51 8.84
C ARG A 227 -9.96 -55.96 9.07
N SER A 228 -11.23 -56.16 9.41
CA SER A 228 -11.82 -57.48 9.62
C SER A 228 -12.20 -58.18 8.31
N GLY A 229 -12.08 -57.51 7.16
CA GLY A 229 -12.44 -58.04 5.84
C GLY A 229 -13.95 -58.19 5.59
N LYS A 230 -14.80 -57.79 6.55
CA LYS A 230 -16.27 -57.84 6.41
C LYS A 230 -16.77 -56.82 5.38
N GLU A 231 -16.07 -55.71 5.18
CA GLU A 231 -16.35 -54.71 4.12
C GLU A 231 -17.80 -54.18 4.09
N ALA A 232 -18.53 -54.30 5.21
CA ALA A 232 -19.92 -53.87 5.42
C ALA A 232 -20.12 -53.43 6.89
N ILE A 233 -20.93 -52.40 7.13
CA ILE A 233 -21.33 -52.00 8.49
C ILE A 233 -22.73 -52.57 8.79
N THR A 234 -22.78 -53.49 9.76
CA THR A 234 -24.02 -54.07 10.28
C THR A 234 -24.23 -53.64 11.74
N LEU A 235 -25.36 -54.02 12.33
CA LEU A 235 -25.66 -53.70 13.73
C LEU A 235 -24.60 -54.24 14.70
N GLU A 236 -24.10 -55.45 14.43
CA GLU A 236 -23.08 -56.13 15.24
C GLU A 236 -21.73 -55.40 15.23
N SER A 237 -21.46 -54.62 14.18
CA SER A 237 -20.22 -53.82 14.07
C SER A 237 -20.11 -52.77 15.18
N PHE A 238 -21.23 -52.41 15.83
CA PHE A 238 -21.27 -51.44 16.95
C PHE A 238 -21.14 -52.09 18.34
N ASP A 239 -21.19 -53.42 18.44
CA ASP A 239 -21.13 -54.16 19.72
C ASP A 239 -19.72 -54.66 20.07
N ASN A 240 -18.75 -54.49 19.16
CA ASN A 240 -17.36 -54.85 19.42
C ASN A 240 -16.77 -54.01 20.56
N GLY A 241 -16.39 -54.68 21.66
CA GLY A 241 -15.76 -54.07 22.85
C GLY A 241 -14.41 -53.38 22.61
N SER A 242 -13.89 -53.39 21.37
CA SER A 242 -12.68 -52.68 20.93
C SER A 242 -12.96 -51.25 20.42
N LEU A 243 -14.22 -50.81 20.35
CA LEU A 243 -14.60 -49.46 19.90
C LEU A 243 -14.21 -48.40 20.93
N VAL A 244 -12.93 -48.02 20.94
CA VAL A 244 -12.46 -46.87 21.70
C VAL A 244 -12.94 -45.60 21.01
N LEU A 245 -14.08 -45.06 21.47
CA LEU A 245 -14.54 -43.73 21.06
C LEU A 245 -13.49 -42.70 21.52
N PRO A 246 -12.84 -41.96 20.59
CA PRO A 246 -11.71 -41.08 20.94
C PRO A 246 -12.05 -39.93 21.90
N LEU A 247 -13.33 -39.67 22.17
CA LEU A 247 -13.78 -38.54 22.99
C LEU A 247 -13.85 -38.82 24.50
N VAL A 248 -13.81 -40.09 24.93
CA VAL A 248 -13.64 -40.43 26.35
C VAL A 248 -12.16 -40.35 26.77
N ALA A 249 -11.23 -40.31 25.81
CA ALA A 249 -9.80 -40.39 26.07
C ALA A 249 -9.14 -39.08 26.55
N MET A 250 -9.76 -37.90 26.37
CA MET A 250 -9.18 -36.65 26.88
C MET A 250 -9.27 -36.47 28.41
N ALA A 251 -10.06 -37.29 29.11
CA ALA A 251 -9.99 -37.34 30.57
C ALA A 251 -8.74 -38.09 31.10
N ARG A 252 -7.93 -38.74 30.22
CA ARG A 252 -6.77 -39.54 30.64
C ARG A 252 -5.49 -39.40 29.80
N LEU A 253 -5.47 -38.60 28.75
CA LEU A 253 -4.28 -38.43 27.90
C LEU A 253 -3.90 -36.95 27.74
N SER A 254 -3.78 -36.24 28.86
CA SER A 254 -3.00 -35.01 28.92
C SER A 254 -1.54 -35.39 29.15
N GLU A 255 -0.82 -35.73 28.09
CA GLU A 255 0.64 -35.54 27.93
C GLU A 255 1.11 -36.30 26.69
N GLY A 256 1.81 -35.58 25.80
CA GLY A 256 2.56 -36.19 24.70
C GLY A 256 1.92 -36.04 23.32
N ARG A 257 2.05 -34.84 22.74
CA ARG A 257 2.46 -34.63 21.32
C ARG A 257 2.53 -33.12 21.01
N LEU A 258 3.56 -32.48 21.57
CA LEU A 258 4.17 -31.31 20.94
C LEU A 258 5.19 -31.84 19.91
N GLN A 259 4.70 -32.20 18.72
CA GLN A 259 5.59 -32.48 17.60
C GLN A 259 5.50 -31.36 16.57
N ARG A 260 6.52 -30.50 16.67
CA ARG A 260 7.35 -29.99 15.58
C ARG A 260 6.91 -30.52 14.21
N HIS A 261 6.37 -29.63 13.39
CA HIS A 261 6.43 -29.77 11.95
C HIS A 261 7.41 -28.77 11.40
N ALA A 262 8.36 -29.32 10.66
CA ALA A 262 9.39 -28.63 9.92
C ALA A 262 8.80 -27.54 9.03
N SER A 263 9.52 -26.44 8.93
CA SER A 263 9.23 -25.31 8.06
C SER A 263 8.94 -25.78 6.63
N PRO A 264 7.71 -25.63 6.11
CA PRO A 264 7.53 -25.66 4.67
C PRO A 264 8.20 -24.38 4.12
N VAL A 265 8.71 -24.45 2.90
CA VAL A 265 8.97 -23.25 2.10
C VAL A 265 7.70 -22.40 2.15
N ARG A 266 7.74 -21.27 2.86
CA ARG A 266 6.53 -20.50 3.13
C ARG A 266 5.95 -20.03 1.79
N PRO A 267 4.71 -20.40 1.45
CA PRO A 267 4.08 -19.94 0.21
C PRO A 267 4.01 -18.41 0.25
N VAL A 268 4.40 -17.79 -0.85
CA VAL A 268 4.31 -16.33 -1.06
C VAL A 268 2.85 -15.93 -0.91
N ARG A 269 2.55 -15.00 0.02
CA ARG A 269 1.18 -14.52 0.20
C ARG A 269 0.76 -13.66 -0.99
N LEU A 270 -0.44 -13.87 -1.51
CA LEU A 270 -0.99 -13.11 -2.64
C LEU A 270 -1.74 -11.88 -2.15
N LEU A 271 -1.57 -10.76 -2.85
CA LEU A 271 -2.26 -9.52 -2.54
C LEU A 271 -3.69 -9.53 -3.11
N ALA A 272 -4.65 -9.09 -2.30
CA ALA A 272 -6.04 -8.93 -2.76
C ALA A 272 -6.25 -7.75 -3.73
N ILE A 273 -5.42 -6.72 -3.67
CA ILE A 273 -5.47 -5.54 -4.52
C ILE A 273 -4.07 -5.31 -5.05
N ALA A 274 -3.89 -5.58 -6.33
CA ALA A 274 -2.64 -5.51 -7.06
C ALA A 274 -2.86 -4.74 -8.36
N PRO A 275 -2.92 -3.40 -8.30
CA PRO A 275 -3.16 -2.59 -9.49
C PRO A 275 -2.07 -2.80 -10.54
N ARG A 276 -2.46 -2.83 -11.82
CA ARG A 276 -1.55 -3.11 -12.93
C ARG A 276 -0.61 -1.94 -13.20
N PRO A 277 0.69 -2.20 -13.47
CA PRO A 277 1.63 -1.14 -13.79
C PRO A 277 1.30 -0.48 -15.12
N PHE A 278 1.62 0.81 -15.27
CA PHE A 278 1.52 1.49 -16.57
C PHE A 278 2.81 1.30 -17.38
N GLU A 279 2.72 1.36 -18.71
CA GLU A 279 3.85 1.14 -19.63
C GLU A 279 5.03 2.08 -19.39
N ASP A 280 4.76 3.35 -19.01
CA ASP A 280 5.77 4.35 -18.70
C ASP A 280 5.96 4.59 -17.19
N GLU A 281 5.49 3.70 -16.31
CA GLU A 281 5.63 3.85 -14.85
C GLU A 281 7.02 3.43 -14.34
N LEU A 282 7.47 4.09 -13.27
CA LEU A 282 8.66 3.71 -12.49
C LEU A 282 8.37 2.54 -11.55
N LEU A 283 9.31 1.59 -11.41
CA LEU A 283 9.17 0.45 -10.50
C LEU A 283 8.84 0.86 -9.05
N ASN A 284 9.56 1.85 -8.50
CA ASN A 284 9.30 2.30 -7.13
C ASN A 284 7.93 2.98 -7.01
N CYS A 285 7.53 3.75 -8.03
CA CYS A 285 6.20 4.35 -8.09
C CYS A 285 5.10 3.28 -8.02
N TRP A 286 5.19 2.26 -8.86
CA TRP A 286 4.23 1.17 -8.88
C TRP A 286 4.13 0.47 -7.52
N ARG A 287 5.26 0.13 -6.89
CA ARG A 287 5.27 -0.48 -5.55
C ARG A 287 4.61 0.39 -4.49
N TRP A 288 4.87 1.70 -4.49
CA TRP A 288 4.22 2.64 -3.58
C TRP A 288 2.72 2.76 -3.83
N ARG A 289 2.30 2.71 -5.09
CA ARG A 289 0.89 2.71 -5.47
C ARG A 289 0.16 1.49 -4.93
N VAL A 290 0.71 0.29 -5.15
CA VAL A 290 0.18 -0.96 -4.58
C VAL A 290 0.11 -0.87 -3.05
N ALA A 291 1.20 -0.48 -2.39
CA ALA A 291 1.25 -0.38 -0.93
C ALA A 291 0.27 0.66 -0.35
N SER A 292 -0.02 1.73 -1.10
CA SER A 292 -0.93 2.79 -0.65
C SER A 292 -2.38 2.35 -0.51
N HIS A 293 -2.83 1.33 -1.24
CA HIS A 293 -4.17 0.74 -1.06
C HIS A 293 -4.32 0.03 0.28
N TYR A 294 -3.21 -0.35 0.89
CA TYR A 294 -3.16 -1.00 2.20
C TYR A 294 -2.78 -0.03 3.33
N SER A 295 -2.69 1.27 3.04
CA SER A 295 -2.15 2.28 3.97
C SER A 295 -0.76 1.90 4.51
N SER A 296 0.01 1.15 3.72
CA SER A 296 1.25 0.51 4.13
C SER A 296 2.43 1.01 3.29
N SER A 297 3.65 0.63 3.69
CA SER A 297 4.86 0.89 2.90
C SER A 297 5.27 -0.34 2.08
N PRO A 298 5.99 -0.18 0.97
CA PRO A 298 6.49 -1.31 0.18
C PRO A 298 7.24 -2.35 1.01
N ARG A 299 8.01 -1.93 2.03
CA ARG A 299 8.73 -2.84 2.94
C ARG A 299 7.79 -3.69 3.78
N GLN A 300 6.73 -3.09 4.33
CA GLN A 300 5.75 -3.80 5.14
C GLN A 300 4.99 -4.83 4.30
N VAL A 301 4.66 -4.46 3.06
CA VAL A 301 4.07 -5.38 2.09
C VAL A 301 5.05 -6.52 1.77
N GLU A 302 6.31 -6.22 1.46
CA GLU A 302 7.36 -7.24 1.23
C GLU A 302 7.53 -8.19 2.43
N SER A 303 7.60 -7.66 3.66
CA SER A 303 7.72 -8.48 4.86
C SER A 303 6.49 -9.37 5.08
N TRP A 304 5.29 -8.83 4.80
CA TRP A 304 4.05 -9.58 4.90
C TRP A 304 3.97 -10.69 3.85
N VAL A 305 4.36 -10.40 2.60
CA VAL A 305 4.39 -11.37 1.48
C VAL A 305 5.33 -12.54 1.79
N CYS A 306 6.49 -12.26 2.40
CA CYS A 306 7.48 -13.27 2.82
C CYS A 306 7.14 -13.95 4.15
N GLY A 307 6.14 -13.44 4.90
CA GLY A 307 5.81 -13.89 6.25
C GLY A 307 6.91 -13.62 7.29
N ALA A 308 7.85 -12.72 7.02
CA ALA A 308 8.93 -12.39 7.94
C ALA A 308 8.49 -11.29 8.92
N SER A 309 8.29 -11.63 10.19
CA SER A 309 8.20 -10.66 11.29
C SER A 309 9.61 -10.38 11.79
N GLY A 310 10.24 -9.31 11.32
CA GLY A 310 11.55 -8.92 11.84
C GLY A 310 12.28 -7.92 10.96
N ALA A 311 12.63 -6.80 11.58
CA ALA A 311 13.38 -5.71 10.99
C ALA A 311 14.77 -6.18 10.51
N SER A 312 15.13 -5.84 9.27
CA SER A 312 16.53 -5.78 8.85
C SER A 312 16.79 -4.47 8.10
N ASN A 313 17.66 -3.68 8.73
CA ASN A 313 18.39 -2.46 8.39
C ASN A 313 17.87 -1.41 7.37
N PRO A 314 18.07 -0.11 7.68
CA PRO A 314 17.83 0.98 6.76
C PRO A 314 18.90 0.96 5.66
N HIS A 315 18.51 1.21 4.40
CA HIS A 315 19.29 1.91 3.35
C HIS A 315 18.90 1.56 1.90
N LEU A 316 17.87 0.74 1.65
CA LEU A 316 17.48 0.41 0.26
C LEU A 316 16.42 1.34 -0.38
N PHE A 317 16.08 2.46 0.25
CA PHE A 317 15.09 3.40 -0.31
C PHE A 317 15.75 4.42 -1.24
N SER A 318 16.02 4.01 -2.47
CA SER A 318 16.27 4.95 -3.58
C SER A 318 16.23 4.28 -4.96
N ASN A 319 16.45 2.97 -5.05
CA ASN A 319 16.80 2.39 -6.34
C ASN A 319 15.59 1.86 -7.10
N ASP A 320 15.20 2.51 -8.21
CA ASP A 320 14.48 1.89 -9.34
C ASP A 320 15.38 0.91 -10.14
N ILE A 321 16.48 0.51 -9.51
CA ILE A 321 17.54 -0.35 -9.98
C ILE A 321 17.56 -1.49 -8.95
N PRO A 322 16.90 -2.63 -9.21
CA PRO A 322 16.82 -3.72 -8.24
C PRO A 322 18.23 -4.21 -7.89
N THR A 323 18.55 -4.22 -6.60
CA THR A 323 19.84 -4.73 -6.08
C THR A 323 19.84 -6.25 -5.91
N GLY A 324 18.70 -6.92 -6.15
CA GLY A 324 18.57 -8.38 -6.13
C GLY A 324 17.34 -8.86 -6.92
N GLN A 325 17.53 -9.88 -7.77
CA GLN A 325 16.47 -10.49 -8.61
C GLN A 325 15.32 -11.10 -7.79
N SER A 326 15.54 -11.38 -6.49
CA SER A 326 14.55 -11.97 -5.59
C SER A 326 13.36 -11.04 -5.29
N ALA A 327 13.58 -9.74 -5.11
CA ALA A 327 12.50 -8.81 -4.73
C ALA A 327 11.49 -8.59 -5.87
N THR A 328 11.97 -8.41 -7.10
CA THR A 328 11.10 -8.22 -8.28
C THR A 328 10.25 -9.46 -8.54
N ARG A 329 10.85 -10.65 -8.40
CA ARG A 329 10.12 -11.93 -8.51
C ARG A 329 9.06 -12.07 -7.43
N LEU A 330 9.35 -11.69 -6.18
CA LEU A 330 8.37 -11.71 -5.08
C LEU A 330 7.17 -10.82 -5.36
N TRP A 331 7.40 -9.58 -5.79
CA TRP A 331 6.31 -8.65 -6.17
C TRP A 331 5.50 -9.16 -7.37
N ALA A 332 6.16 -9.73 -8.38
CA ALA A 332 5.49 -10.32 -9.53
C ALA A 332 4.57 -11.47 -9.10
N LEU A 333 5.06 -12.38 -8.25
CA LEU A 333 4.26 -13.48 -7.70
C LEU A 333 3.08 -12.99 -6.86
N ALA A 334 3.33 -12.08 -5.90
CA ALA A 334 2.31 -11.54 -5.01
C ALA A 334 1.18 -10.81 -5.76
N CYS A 335 1.52 -10.16 -6.90
CA CYS A 335 0.59 -9.42 -7.74
C CYS A 335 0.03 -10.23 -8.92
N ARG A 336 0.38 -11.53 -9.05
CA ARG A 336 -0.03 -12.40 -10.17
C ARG A 336 0.35 -11.78 -11.54
N LEU A 337 1.58 -11.28 -11.65
CA LEU A 337 2.18 -10.68 -12.85
C LEU A 337 3.35 -11.55 -13.35
N LYS A 338 3.70 -11.42 -14.64
CA LYS A 338 4.95 -12.00 -15.14
C LYS A 338 6.13 -11.18 -14.62
N GLN A 339 7.22 -11.85 -14.28
CA GLN A 339 8.44 -11.18 -13.82
C GLN A 339 8.94 -10.14 -14.84
N ALA A 340 8.91 -10.48 -16.14
CA ALA A 340 9.29 -9.58 -17.21
C ALA A 340 8.49 -8.26 -17.20
N ASP A 341 7.19 -8.29 -16.87
CA ASP A 341 6.34 -7.09 -16.83
C ASP A 341 6.78 -6.12 -15.72
N VAL A 342 7.22 -6.65 -14.58
CA VAL A 342 7.72 -5.84 -13.47
C VAL A 342 9.15 -5.38 -13.74
N GLU A 343 9.98 -6.20 -14.36
CA GLU A 343 11.35 -5.84 -14.76
C GLU A 343 11.37 -4.70 -15.78
N ARG A 344 10.41 -4.64 -16.71
CA ARG A 344 10.25 -3.52 -17.67
C ARG A 344 10.11 -2.14 -16.99
N LEU A 345 9.65 -2.09 -15.74
CA LEU A 345 9.52 -0.84 -14.97
C LEU A 345 10.86 -0.35 -14.38
N SER A 346 11.87 -1.21 -14.32
CA SER A 346 13.20 -0.91 -13.82
C SER A 346 13.94 0.04 -14.75
N LEU A 347 14.67 0.99 -14.17
CA LEU A 347 15.53 1.88 -14.95
C LEU A 347 16.70 1.14 -15.62
N GLN A 348 17.11 -0.03 -15.10
CA GLN A 348 18.16 -0.86 -15.72
C GLN A 348 17.78 -1.36 -17.13
N ASN A 349 16.49 -1.62 -17.36
CA ASN A 349 16.02 -2.20 -18.62
C ASN A 349 15.86 -1.17 -19.75
N THR A 350 16.18 0.09 -19.49
CA THR A 350 16.14 1.17 -20.50
C THR A 350 17.37 1.19 -21.41
N GLY A 351 18.39 0.36 -21.13
CA GLY A 351 19.66 0.36 -21.85
C GLY A 351 20.56 1.57 -21.55
N ARG A 352 20.11 2.51 -20.70
CA ARG A 352 20.91 3.66 -20.26
C ARG A 352 21.71 3.33 -19.00
N SER A 353 22.91 3.90 -18.92
CA SER A 353 23.75 3.76 -17.71
C SER A 353 23.11 4.43 -16.48
N ARG A 354 23.48 3.99 -15.28
CA ARG A 354 22.99 4.57 -14.01
C ARG A 354 23.26 6.08 -13.87
N ALA A 355 24.33 6.59 -14.45
CA ALA A 355 24.68 8.01 -14.43
C ALA A 355 23.72 8.91 -15.24
N SER A 356 22.85 8.32 -16.06
CA SER A 356 21.84 9.06 -16.84
C SER A 356 20.55 9.34 -16.04
N PHE A 357 20.47 8.86 -14.79
CA PHE A 357 19.31 9.00 -13.94
C PHE A 357 19.62 9.79 -12.66
N VAL A 358 18.61 10.49 -12.16
CA VAL A 358 18.70 11.22 -10.89
C VAL A 358 18.76 10.22 -9.73
N SER A 359 19.85 10.30 -8.98
CA SER A 359 20.20 9.40 -7.87
C SER A 359 19.29 9.59 -6.65
N ASP A 360 18.81 10.81 -6.40
CA ASP A 360 17.88 11.12 -5.31
C ASP A 360 16.44 11.24 -5.85
N PRO A 361 15.51 10.35 -5.44
CA PRO A 361 14.11 10.44 -5.81
C PRO A 361 13.46 11.78 -5.46
N ALA A 362 13.93 12.46 -4.40
CA ALA A 362 13.41 13.76 -3.99
C ALA A 362 13.67 14.87 -5.02
N HIS A 363 14.67 14.67 -5.91
CA HIS A 363 15.11 15.64 -6.90
C HIS A 363 14.61 15.39 -8.32
N ARG A 364 13.82 14.33 -8.54
CA ARG A 364 13.23 14.02 -9.87
C ARG A 364 12.12 15.00 -10.23
N GLY A 365 11.27 15.29 -9.26
CA GLY A 365 10.08 16.12 -9.45
C GLY A 365 8.97 15.41 -10.21
N VAL A 366 7.79 16.03 -10.22
CA VAL A 366 6.59 15.52 -10.92
C VAL A 366 5.94 16.65 -11.71
N CYS A 367 5.19 16.29 -12.76
CA CYS A 367 4.38 17.24 -13.50
C CYS A 367 2.93 17.21 -12.97
N PRO A 368 2.44 18.26 -12.29
CA PRO A 368 1.08 18.25 -11.73
C PRO A 368 -0.02 18.20 -12.79
N SER A 369 0.19 18.76 -13.99
CA SER A 369 -0.79 18.70 -15.08
C SER A 369 -0.97 17.28 -15.62
N CYS A 370 0.15 16.55 -15.76
CA CYS A 370 0.15 15.13 -16.09
C CYS A 370 -0.55 14.26 -15.04
N LEU A 371 -0.56 14.69 -13.77
CA LEU A 371 -1.29 14.01 -12.69
C LEU A 371 -2.78 14.34 -12.74
N ASP A 372 -3.14 15.60 -13.00
CA ASP A 372 -4.54 16.01 -13.18
C ASP A 372 -5.22 15.29 -14.35
N GLU A 373 -4.52 15.10 -15.48
CA GLU A 373 -5.00 14.26 -16.59
C GLU A 373 -5.29 12.82 -16.14
N ASN A 374 -4.46 12.26 -15.26
CA ASN A 374 -4.70 10.93 -14.71
C ASN A 374 -5.99 10.89 -13.87
N VAL A 375 -6.31 11.97 -13.17
CA VAL A 375 -7.58 12.10 -12.44
C VAL A 375 -8.76 12.15 -13.40
N GLU A 376 -8.66 12.92 -14.47
CA GLU A 376 -9.71 13.08 -15.49
C GLU A 376 -10.00 11.76 -16.22
N GLU A 377 -8.98 10.94 -16.42
CA GLU A 377 -9.09 9.60 -17.00
C GLU A 377 -9.49 8.51 -15.97
N GLY A 378 -9.78 8.89 -14.72
CA GLY A 378 -10.17 7.96 -13.65
C GLY A 378 -9.04 7.02 -13.18
N ARG A 379 -7.80 7.29 -13.58
CA ARG A 379 -6.62 6.47 -13.23
C ARG A 379 -5.98 6.93 -11.92
N ASP A 380 -5.12 6.09 -11.37
CA ASP A 380 -4.22 6.47 -10.26
C ASP A 380 -3.21 7.53 -10.71
N HIS A 381 -2.71 8.33 -9.76
CA HIS A 381 -1.49 9.11 -10.00
C HIS A 381 -0.33 8.14 -10.19
N TYR A 382 0.55 8.42 -11.15
CA TYR A 382 1.79 7.67 -11.31
C TYR A 382 2.93 8.56 -11.80
N CYS A 383 4.14 8.21 -11.41
CA CYS A 383 5.37 8.88 -11.81
C CYS A 383 5.92 8.21 -13.06
N ARG A 384 6.08 9.02 -14.12
CA ARG A 384 6.56 8.56 -15.43
C ARG A 384 8.07 8.33 -15.38
N ARG A 385 8.54 7.33 -16.12
CA ARG A 385 9.95 6.93 -16.21
C ARG A 385 10.83 8.04 -16.76
N CYS A 386 10.31 8.81 -17.71
CA CYS A 386 11.02 9.95 -18.28
C CYS A 386 11.37 11.03 -17.24
N TRP A 387 10.62 11.15 -16.13
CA TRP A 387 10.92 12.13 -15.07
C TRP A 387 12.14 11.74 -14.22
N ALA A 388 12.61 10.49 -14.31
CA ALA A 388 13.80 10.05 -13.59
C ALA A 388 15.10 10.39 -14.34
N CYS A 389 15.04 10.77 -15.62
CA CYS A 389 16.20 11.12 -16.41
C CYS A 389 16.84 12.44 -15.92
N VAL A 390 18.17 12.52 -16.02
CA VAL A 390 18.94 13.69 -15.59
C VAL A 390 18.55 14.96 -16.36
N GLU A 391 18.23 14.82 -17.64
CA GLU A 391 17.79 15.91 -18.51
C GLU A 391 16.34 16.34 -18.25
N ALA A 392 15.55 15.54 -17.54
CA ALA A 392 14.14 15.82 -17.30
C ALA A 392 13.99 16.90 -16.22
N VAL A 393 13.95 18.15 -16.66
CA VAL A 393 13.65 19.34 -15.84
C VAL A 393 12.33 20.00 -16.22
N VAL A 394 11.86 19.77 -17.47
CA VAL A 394 10.56 20.22 -18.00
C VAL A 394 9.77 19.01 -18.47
N CYS A 395 8.45 19.03 -18.25
CA CYS A 395 7.55 18.03 -18.79
C CYS A 395 7.42 18.21 -20.32
N PRO A 396 7.69 17.17 -21.15
CA PRO A 396 7.58 17.30 -22.60
C PRO A 396 6.14 17.48 -23.09
N ARG A 397 5.14 16.98 -22.35
CA ARG A 397 3.72 17.11 -22.71
C ARG A 397 3.17 18.50 -22.42
N HIS A 398 3.41 19.02 -21.22
CA HIS A 398 2.79 20.27 -20.73
C HIS A 398 3.72 21.48 -20.74
N LYS A 399 5.00 21.29 -21.08
CA LYS A 399 6.02 22.35 -21.16
C LYS A 399 6.21 23.15 -19.86
N ILE A 400 5.85 22.55 -18.72
CA ILE A 400 6.04 23.12 -17.38
C ILE A 400 7.20 22.44 -16.65
N GLY A 401 7.90 23.18 -15.81
CA GLY A 401 8.98 22.65 -14.98
C GLY A 401 8.49 21.55 -14.02
N LEU A 402 9.29 20.50 -13.82
CA LEU A 402 8.98 19.45 -12.86
C LEU A 402 9.11 19.99 -11.42
N GLU A 403 8.09 19.72 -10.60
CA GLU A 403 7.96 20.29 -9.27
C GLU A 403 8.37 19.29 -8.19
N ILE A 404 9.18 19.78 -7.24
CA ILE A 404 9.55 19.08 -6.00
C ILE A 404 8.99 19.79 -4.75
N LYS A 405 8.32 20.93 -4.96
CA LYS A 405 7.74 21.77 -3.92
C LYS A 405 6.23 21.64 -3.95
N CYS A 406 5.60 21.63 -2.78
CA CYS A 406 4.15 21.74 -2.72
C CYS A 406 3.69 23.13 -3.19
N ALA A 407 2.67 23.18 -4.06
CA ALA A 407 2.09 24.44 -4.53
C ALA A 407 1.36 25.25 -3.44
N VAL A 408 1.05 24.64 -2.28
CA VAL A 408 0.34 25.28 -1.17
C VAL A 408 1.28 25.70 -0.06
N CYS A 409 2.06 24.76 0.50
CA CYS A 409 2.94 25.06 1.64
C CYS A 409 4.39 25.38 1.25
N PHE A 410 4.73 25.31 -0.05
CA PHE A 410 6.07 25.60 -0.62
C PHE A 410 7.25 24.77 -0.07
N ARG A 411 7.00 23.83 0.84
CA ARG A 411 8.01 22.91 1.36
C ARG A 411 8.44 21.91 0.27
N THR A 412 9.75 21.69 0.20
CA THR A 412 10.38 20.67 -0.63
C THR A 412 10.29 19.31 0.04
N GLY A 413 10.02 18.26 -0.73
CA GLY A 413 10.11 16.90 -0.23
C GLY A 413 9.44 15.89 -1.16
N LEU A 414 9.67 14.61 -0.87
CA LEU A 414 9.01 13.52 -1.58
C LEU A 414 7.50 13.55 -1.32
N PHE A 415 6.71 13.63 -2.39
CA PHE A 415 5.28 13.39 -2.29
C PHE A 415 4.99 11.95 -1.85
N GLN A 416 3.91 11.75 -1.12
CA GLN A 416 3.53 10.45 -0.57
C GLN A 416 2.29 9.93 -1.29
N PHE A 417 2.32 8.66 -1.72
CA PHE A 417 1.13 7.98 -2.20
C PHE A 417 0.20 7.65 -1.04
N ARG A 418 -1.08 8.01 -1.16
CA ARG A 418 -2.15 7.53 -0.27
C ARG A 418 -3.37 7.16 -1.10
N SER A 419 -4.09 6.12 -0.67
CA SER A 419 -5.37 5.77 -1.26
C SER A 419 -6.45 6.75 -0.79
N THR A 420 -7.31 7.16 -1.72
CA THR A 420 -8.53 7.90 -1.41
C THR A 420 -9.67 6.95 -1.01
N PRO A 421 -10.77 7.45 -0.41
CA PRO A 421 -11.95 6.63 -0.12
C PRO A 421 -12.59 6.01 -1.36
N ALA A 422 -12.43 6.64 -2.53
CA ALA A 422 -12.83 6.07 -3.83
C ALA A 422 -11.92 4.92 -4.28
N GLY A 423 -10.89 4.60 -3.49
CA GLY A 423 -9.93 3.54 -3.73
C GLY A 423 -8.77 3.95 -4.65
N VAL A 424 -8.76 5.15 -5.21
CA VAL A 424 -7.74 5.58 -6.17
C VAL A 424 -6.52 6.16 -5.45
N ALA A 425 -5.31 5.81 -5.89
CA ALA A 425 -4.06 6.30 -5.33
C ALA A 425 -3.73 7.71 -5.85
N ARG A 426 -3.41 8.62 -4.92
CA ARG A 426 -3.05 10.01 -5.21
C ARG A 426 -1.75 10.39 -4.51
N LEU A 427 -1.06 11.36 -5.08
CA LEU A 427 0.13 11.97 -4.48
C LEU A 427 -0.28 13.12 -3.57
N PHE A 428 0.13 13.05 -2.30
CA PHE A 428 -0.11 14.04 -1.27
C PHE A 428 1.21 14.70 -0.82
N CYS A 429 1.12 15.96 -0.42
CA CYS A 429 2.19 16.62 0.31
C CYS A 429 2.30 16.03 1.72
N ARG A 430 3.51 15.62 2.14
CA ARG A 430 3.77 15.09 3.49
C ARG A 430 3.52 16.07 4.64
N HIS A 431 3.49 17.37 4.36
CA HIS A 431 3.42 18.42 5.38
C HIS A 431 2.04 19.03 5.54
N CYS A 432 1.27 19.18 4.46
CA CYS A 432 -0.05 19.79 4.49
C CYS A 432 -1.18 18.84 4.06
N ASP A 433 -0.86 17.59 3.72
CA ASP A 433 -1.82 16.58 3.28
C ASP A 433 -2.74 17.02 2.12
N VAL A 434 -2.28 17.97 1.31
CA VAL A 434 -2.95 18.41 0.09
C VAL A 434 -2.51 17.55 -1.10
N VAL A 435 -3.49 17.15 -1.93
CA VAL A 435 -3.24 16.46 -3.20
C VAL A 435 -2.44 17.36 -4.16
N VAL A 436 -1.42 16.80 -4.79
CA VAL A 436 -0.63 17.48 -5.83
C VAL A 436 -1.52 17.68 -7.07
N SER A 437 -1.75 18.93 -7.45
CA SER A 437 -2.58 19.31 -8.61
C SER A 437 -2.06 20.58 -9.25
N ALA A 438 -2.24 20.71 -10.56
CA ALA A 438 -1.86 21.91 -11.29
C ALA A 438 -2.83 23.07 -11.05
N ARG A 439 -4.09 22.77 -10.73
CA ARG A 439 -5.20 23.74 -10.64
C ARG A 439 -4.99 24.85 -9.61
N LYS A 440 -4.09 24.66 -8.63
CA LYS A 440 -3.86 25.60 -7.52
C LYS A 440 -2.80 26.67 -7.81
N PHE A 441 -1.99 26.52 -8.87
CA PHE A 441 -0.87 27.42 -9.13
C PHE A 441 -0.64 27.59 -10.62
N GLN A 442 -0.59 28.83 -11.11
CA GLN A 442 -0.36 29.09 -12.52
C GLN A 442 1.13 28.94 -12.87
N ARG A 443 1.42 28.09 -13.85
CA ARG A 443 2.79 27.76 -14.26
C ARG A 443 3.14 28.47 -15.56
N ARG A 444 4.41 28.83 -15.69
CA ARG A 444 4.94 29.43 -16.92
C ARG A 444 5.34 28.34 -17.90
N ASP A 445 5.10 28.58 -19.17
CA ASP A 445 5.64 27.78 -20.26
C ASP A 445 7.17 27.91 -20.29
N GLN A 446 7.86 26.78 -20.30
CA GLN A 446 9.31 26.63 -20.30
C GLN A 446 9.82 25.94 -21.58
N THR A 447 9.17 26.20 -22.74
CA THR A 447 9.57 25.64 -24.05
C THR A 447 11.06 25.81 -24.37
N ALA A 448 11.67 26.96 -24.06
CA ALA A 448 13.09 27.18 -24.31
C ALA A 448 14.00 26.22 -23.52
N LEU A 449 13.66 25.94 -22.25
CA LEU A 449 14.39 24.96 -21.43
C LEU A 449 14.17 23.54 -21.91
N LEU A 450 12.98 23.24 -22.47
CA LEU A 450 12.70 21.92 -23.05
C LEU A 450 13.60 21.63 -24.26
N GLN A 451 13.87 22.62 -25.11
CA GLN A 451 14.79 22.48 -26.25
C GLN A 451 16.21 22.15 -25.78
N VAL A 452 16.73 22.92 -24.81
CA VAL A 452 18.04 22.67 -24.19
C VAL A 452 18.09 21.27 -23.57
N ALA A 453 17.02 20.86 -22.87
CA ALA A 453 16.92 19.53 -22.27
C ALA A 453 16.91 18.40 -23.29
N SER A 454 16.21 18.57 -24.42
CA SER A 454 16.20 17.60 -25.51
C SER A 454 17.60 17.41 -26.12
N LEU A 455 18.31 18.52 -26.39
CA LEU A 455 19.66 18.50 -26.96
C LEU A 455 20.64 17.75 -26.05
N ILE A 456 20.63 18.06 -24.76
CA ILE A 456 21.46 17.38 -23.77
C ILE A 456 21.06 15.90 -23.65
N GLY A 457 19.76 15.59 -23.69
CA GLY A 457 19.25 14.22 -23.67
C GLY A 457 19.72 13.39 -24.87
N GLU A 458 19.71 13.97 -26.06
CA GLU A 458 20.23 13.34 -27.29
C GLU A 458 21.74 13.08 -27.21
N ALA A 459 22.51 14.06 -26.72
CA ALA A 459 23.96 13.94 -26.53
C ALA A 459 24.33 12.90 -25.44
N ILE A 460 23.53 12.77 -24.37
CA ILE A 460 23.70 11.71 -23.36
C ILE A 460 23.34 10.33 -23.91
N GLY A 461 22.37 10.27 -24.83
CA GLY A 461 21.91 9.03 -25.46
C GLY A 461 22.89 8.44 -26.47
N LYS A 462 23.71 9.28 -27.14
CA LYS A 462 24.79 8.83 -28.02
C LYS A 462 25.98 8.36 -27.17
N VAL A 463 26.46 7.14 -27.41
CA VAL A 463 27.70 6.64 -26.80
C VAL A 463 28.87 7.31 -27.51
N GLY A 464 29.58 8.23 -26.85
CA GLY A 464 30.68 8.97 -27.47
C GLY A 464 31.27 10.10 -26.61
N SER A 465 32.21 10.85 -27.19
CA SER A 465 32.97 11.93 -26.55
C SER A 465 32.10 13.10 -26.05
N GLU A 466 30.94 13.33 -26.68
CA GLU A 466 30.01 14.41 -26.28
C GLU A 466 29.48 14.22 -24.86
N ARG A 467 29.20 12.98 -24.46
CA ARG A 467 28.70 12.65 -23.12
C ARG A 467 29.77 12.92 -22.05
N GLU A 468 31.01 12.52 -22.29
CA GLU A 468 32.13 12.77 -21.39
C GLU A 468 32.41 14.27 -21.24
N ARG A 469 32.23 15.01 -22.33
CA ARG A 469 32.38 16.47 -22.35
C ARG A 469 31.29 17.17 -21.54
N ILE A 470 30.04 16.71 -21.64
CA ILE A 470 28.92 17.18 -20.80
C ILE A 470 29.19 16.89 -19.32
N GLU A 471 29.68 15.70 -19.00
CA GLU A 471 30.01 15.33 -17.61
C GLU A 471 31.16 16.18 -17.07
N THR A 472 32.19 16.42 -17.89
CA THR A 472 33.33 17.27 -17.55
C THR A 472 32.92 18.73 -17.35
N ALA A 473 32.07 19.27 -18.23
CA ALA A 473 31.49 20.60 -18.08
C ALA A 473 30.64 20.71 -16.80
N SER A 474 29.85 19.68 -16.50
CA SER A 474 29.11 19.62 -15.24
C SER A 474 30.05 19.67 -14.03
N ARG A 475 31.17 18.92 -14.03
CA ARG A 475 32.14 18.95 -12.93
C ARG A 475 32.84 20.30 -12.80
N PHE A 476 33.19 20.92 -13.93
CA PHE A 476 33.78 22.26 -13.96
C PHE A 476 32.86 23.31 -13.33
N PHE A 477 31.58 23.34 -13.70
CA PHE A 477 30.63 24.32 -13.13
C PHE A 477 30.45 24.18 -11.62
N TRP A 478 30.59 22.97 -11.10
CA TRP A 478 30.43 22.67 -9.67
C TRP A 478 31.76 22.56 -8.92
N SER A 479 32.91 22.79 -9.57
CA SER A 479 34.21 22.83 -8.91
C SER A 479 34.34 24.05 -8.01
N LEU A 480 34.96 23.87 -6.85
CA LEU A 480 35.20 24.93 -5.88
C LEU A 480 36.26 25.91 -6.39
N ARG A 481 35.97 27.21 -6.28
CA ARG A 481 36.96 28.27 -6.44
C ARG A 481 37.66 28.59 -5.10
N PRO A 482 38.78 29.33 -5.09
CA PRO A 482 39.49 29.72 -3.87
C PRO A 482 38.61 30.43 -2.84
N GLU A 483 37.55 31.11 -3.30
CA GLU A 483 36.57 31.79 -2.43
C GLU A 483 35.52 30.84 -1.81
N GLY A 484 35.65 29.52 -2.01
CA GLY A 484 34.76 28.49 -1.47
C GLY A 484 33.42 28.34 -2.20
N MET A 485 33.22 29.07 -3.30
CA MET A 485 31.98 29.07 -4.07
C MET A 485 32.16 28.29 -5.38
N PRO A 486 31.22 27.38 -5.74
CA PRO A 486 31.22 26.75 -7.04
C PRO A 486 31.19 27.74 -8.21
N TYR A 487 31.91 27.40 -9.29
CA TYR A 487 32.12 28.25 -10.46
C TYR A 487 30.81 28.78 -11.09
N ILE A 488 29.74 27.98 -11.10
CA ILE A 488 28.44 28.36 -11.66
C ILE A 488 27.83 29.61 -11.02
N THR A 489 28.13 29.91 -9.75
CA THR A 489 27.58 31.09 -9.07
C THR A 489 28.30 32.39 -9.40
N THR A 490 29.49 32.33 -9.99
CA THR A 490 30.26 33.52 -10.38
C THR A 490 29.94 33.98 -11.80
N LEU A 491 29.10 33.26 -12.54
CA LEU A 491 28.77 33.52 -13.94
C LEU A 491 27.72 34.61 -14.17
N GLY A 492 27.24 35.28 -13.12
CA GLY A 492 26.21 36.33 -13.24
C GLY A 492 24.84 35.82 -13.73
N LEU A 493 24.62 34.51 -13.72
CA LEU A 493 23.35 33.90 -14.13
C LEU A 493 22.26 34.09 -13.07
N PRO A 494 20.97 34.18 -13.47
CA PRO A 494 19.86 34.23 -12.51
C PRO A 494 19.77 32.92 -11.74
N LEU A 495 20.13 32.95 -10.45
CA LEU A 495 20.18 31.76 -9.60
C LEU A 495 18.77 31.30 -9.18
N PRO A 496 18.51 29.99 -9.13
CA PRO A 496 17.26 29.44 -8.61
C PRO A 496 16.97 29.84 -7.16
N TYR A 497 15.69 30.05 -6.84
CA TYR A 497 15.23 30.30 -5.48
C TYR A 497 15.31 29.04 -4.60
N GLY A 498 16.00 29.15 -3.46
CA GLY A 498 16.06 28.11 -2.43
C GLY A 498 17.46 27.94 -1.85
N GLN A 499 17.62 26.92 -1.02
CA GLN A 499 18.95 26.56 -0.50
C GLN A 499 19.85 26.08 -1.64
N ARG A 500 21.11 26.54 -1.57
CA ARG A 500 22.16 26.10 -2.48
C ARG A 500 22.51 24.64 -2.18
N PRO A 501 22.64 23.76 -3.19
CA PRO A 501 23.16 22.43 -3.01
C PRO A 501 24.58 22.49 -2.44
N PRO A 502 24.95 21.61 -1.49
CA PRO A 502 26.31 21.56 -0.99
C PRO A 502 27.29 21.25 -2.14
N PRO A 503 28.52 21.80 -2.10
CA PRO A 503 29.51 21.60 -3.15
C PRO A 503 30.00 20.14 -3.27
N THR A 504 29.69 19.27 -2.29
CA THR A 504 29.97 17.84 -2.28
C THR A 504 29.04 17.02 -3.16
N ALA A 505 28.54 17.59 -4.26
CA ALA A 505 27.66 16.94 -5.24
C ALA A 505 28.37 15.82 -6.05
N GLY A 506 29.36 15.14 -5.47
CA GLY A 506 30.03 13.95 -5.99
C GLY A 506 30.66 14.12 -7.38
N ASN A 507 31.16 13.00 -7.93
CA ASN A 507 31.76 12.95 -9.26
C ASN A 507 30.75 13.21 -10.41
N ALA A 508 29.44 13.33 -10.12
CA ALA A 508 28.35 13.45 -11.09
C ALA A 508 27.23 14.42 -10.63
N PRO A 509 27.43 15.75 -10.73
CA PRO A 509 26.55 16.77 -10.17
C PRO A 509 25.12 16.71 -10.73
N LEU A 510 24.98 16.50 -12.03
CA LEU A 510 23.67 16.43 -12.68
C LEU A 510 22.74 15.32 -12.13
N THR A 511 23.29 14.29 -11.48
CA THR A 511 22.49 13.20 -10.88
C THR A 511 21.96 13.51 -9.48
N SER A 512 22.56 14.49 -8.79
CA SER A 512 22.27 14.79 -7.38
C SER A 512 21.57 16.13 -7.20
N LEU A 513 21.57 17.01 -8.22
CA LEU A 513 21.02 18.35 -8.13
C LEU A 513 19.47 18.39 -8.23
N PRO A 514 18.81 19.31 -7.50
CA PRO A 514 17.38 19.61 -7.67
C PRO A 514 17.04 20.10 -9.09
N PRO A 515 15.78 19.96 -9.57
CA PRO A 515 15.42 20.28 -10.96
C PRO A 515 15.79 21.70 -11.41
N ALA A 516 15.61 22.69 -10.54
CA ALA A 516 15.93 24.08 -10.87
C ALA A 516 17.44 24.33 -11.04
N TRP A 517 18.27 23.68 -10.22
CA TRP A 517 19.73 23.74 -10.34
C TRP A 517 20.25 22.90 -11.50
N ARG A 518 19.59 21.77 -11.82
CA ARG A 518 19.84 21.01 -13.05
C ARG A 518 19.55 21.86 -14.28
N ALA A 519 18.40 22.54 -14.34
CA ALA A 519 18.03 23.39 -15.46
C ALA A 519 19.06 24.52 -15.71
N LEU A 520 19.53 25.18 -14.63
CA LEU A 520 20.60 26.17 -14.72
C LEU A 520 21.90 25.55 -15.27
N THR A 521 22.32 24.42 -14.70
CA THR A 521 23.55 23.72 -15.13
C THR A 521 23.46 23.29 -16.59
N MET A 522 22.31 22.76 -17.01
CA MET A 522 22.05 22.35 -18.39
C MET A 522 22.10 23.52 -19.37
N THR A 523 21.50 24.65 -19.00
CA THR A 523 21.57 25.87 -19.83
C THR A 523 23.02 26.35 -19.97
N ALA A 524 23.78 26.34 -18.86
CA ALA A 524 25.20 26.71 -18.90
C ALA A 524 26.05 25.72 -19.72
N ILE A 525 25.76 24.41 -19.65
CA ILE A 525 26.44 23.41 -20.49
C ILE A 525 26.11 23.63 -21.97
N ALA A 526 24.85 23.91 -22.29
CA ALA A 526 24.45 24.17 -23.66
C ALA A 526 25.13 25.42 -24.23
N ASP A 527 25.19 26.50 -23.45
CA ASP A 527 25.91 27.73 -23.84
C ASP A 527 27.43 27.53 -24.01
N LEU A 528 28.02 26.55 -23.31
CA LEU A 528 29.44 26.24 -23.37
C LEU A 528 29.81 25.30 -24.53
N ILE A 529 28.95 24.32 -24.83
CA ILE A 529 29.24 23.22 -25.78
C ILE A 529 28.54 23.43 -27.14
N PHE A 530 27.31 23.92 -27.15
CA PHE A 530 26.44 24.01 -28.34
C PHE A 530 26.23 25.49 -28.71
N GLU A 531 27.15 26.03 -29.52
CA GLU A 531 27.28 27.47 -29.82
C GLU A 531 26.06 28.12 -30.52
N ASP A 532 25.13 27.33 -31.07
CA ASP A 532 24.07 27.77 -31.99
C ASP A 532 22.65 27.89 -31.41
N THR A 533 22.39 27.49 -30.16
CA THR A 533 21.00 27.27 -29.71
C THR A 533 20.42 28.30 -28.74
N CYS A 534 21.24 29.10 -28.05
CA CYS A 534 20.75 30.01 -27.00
C CYS A 534 20.82 31.49 -27.38
N LYS A 535 19.68 32.17 -27.26
CA LYS A 535 19.53 33.64 -27.43
C LYS A 535 20.00 34.45 -26.20
N THR A 536 20.45 33.78 -25.13
CA THR A 536 20.96 34.39 -23.90
C THR A 536 22.48 34.57 -23.95
N ALA A 537 22.98 35.55 -23.18
CA ALA A 537 24.34 36.06 -23.24
C ALA A 537 25.41 34.96 -23.30
N ARG A 538 26.18 34.95 -24.40
CA ARG A 538 27.33 34.07 -24.59
C ARG A 538 28.34 34.28 -23.47
N PHE A 539 28.82 33.20 -22.85
CA PHE A 539 29.90 33.29 -21.87
C PHE A 539 31.14 34.00 -22.46
N SER A 540 31.86 34.73 -21.61
CA SER A 540 33.10 35.40 -21.99
C SER A 540 34.17 34.41 -22.42
N ALA A 541 35.10 34.85 -23.27
CA ALA A 541 36.22 34.03 -23.73
C ALA A 541 37.05 33.45 -22.56
N SER A 542 37.13 34.17 -21.44
CA SER A 542 37.81 33.73 -20.21
C SER A 542 37.21 32.48 -19.58
N VAL A 543 35.88 32.32 -19.60
CA VAL A 543 35.20 31.13 -19.04
C VAL A 543 35.48 29.90 -19.90
N ARG A 544 35.53 30.06 -21.23
CA ARG A 544 35.84 28.96 -22.15
C ARG A 544 37.28 28.52 -22.04
N GLU A 545 38.21 29.46 -21.86
CA GLU A 545 39.62 29.12 -21.66
C GLU A 545 39.84 28.38 -20.34
N ALA A 546 39.17 28.81 -19.26
CA ALA A 546 39.19 28.09 -17.98
C ALA A 546 38.65 26.66 -18.11
N PHE A 547 37.61 26.45 -18.91
CA PHE A 547 37.08 25.10 -19.20
C PHE A 547 38.07 24.25 -20.01
N ARG A 548 38.71 24.80 -21.06
CA ARG A 548 39.74 24.10 -21.84
C ARG A 548 40.95 23.71 -20.99
N GLN A 549 41.33 24.56 -20.04
CA GLN A 549 42.38 24.24 -19.06
C GLN A 549 41.94 23.10 -18.13
N PHE A 550 40.68 23.09 -17.70
CA PHE A 550 40.10 22.01 -16.90
C PHE A 550 40.01 20.68 -17.68
N GLU A 551 39.69 20.70 -18.98
CA GLU A 551 39.65 19.51 -19.85
C GLU A 551 41.04 18.85 -20.03
N ARG A 552 42.15 19.60 -19.90
CA ARG A 552 43.52 19.09 -20.09
C ARG A 552 44.17 18.46 -18.84
N GLY A 553 43.55 18.58 -17.67
CA GLY A 553 43.97 17.97 -16.39
C GLY A 553 45.17 18.62 -15.67
N PRO A 554 45.44 18.22 -14.40
CA PRO A 554 44.62 18.53 -13.24
C PRO A 554 44.87 19.95 -12.70
N VAL A 555 43.84 20.63 -12.22
CA VAL A 555 43.96 21.86 -11.40
C VAL A 555 44.30 21.44 -9.95
N PRO A 556 45.13 22.20 -9.19
CA PRO A 556 45.59 21.76 -7.87
C PRO A 556 44.44 21.47 -6.90
N GLU A 557 44.58 20.40 -6.12
CA GLU A 557 43.70 20.09 -4.99
C GLU A 557 43.79 21.21 -3.94
N TYR A 558 42.85 22.14 -4.00
CA TYR A 558 42.61 23.04 -2.88
C TYR A 558 42.05 22.21 -1.72
N HIS A 559 42.83 22.17 -0.63
CA HIS A 559 42.52 21.43 0.58
C HIS A 559 41.10 21.73 1.06
N GLN A 560 40.37 20.67 1.41
CA GLN A 560 39.04 20.75 2.00
C GLN A 560 39.11 21.51 3.32
N VAL A 561 38.72 22.79 3.30
CA VAL A 561 38.37 23.50 4.53
C VAL A 561 37.08 22.88 5.03
N SER A 562 37.10 22.33 6.24
CA SER A 562 35.89 21.80 6.88
C SER A 562 34.84 22.91 6.98
N LEU A 563 33.75 22.79 6.22
CA LEU A 563 32.63 23.70 6.32
C LEU A 563 31.87 23.37 7.60
N ARG A 564 31.80 24.34 8.53
CA ARG A 564 30.91 24.27 9.70
C ARG A 564 29.51 23.85 9.25
N THR A 565 29.00 22.77 9.85
CA THR A 565 27.61 22.33 9.75
C THR A 565 26.71 23.51 10.14
N ARG A 566 26.23 24.30 9.17
CA ARG A 566 25.19 25.29 9.43
C ARG A 566 23.93 24.50 9.74
N ALA A 567 23.50 24.57 10.99
CA ALA A 567 22.19 24.12 11.41
C ALA A 567 21.14 24.63 10.42
N ALA A 568 20.22 23.76 10.01
CA ALA A 568 19.09 24.16 9.20
C ALA A 568 18.42 25.35 9.89
N SER A 569 18.52 26.54 9.30
CA SER A 569 17.78 27.68 9.82
C SER A 569 16.32 27.32 9.70
N VAL A 570 15.68 27.11 10.84
CA VAL A 570 14.23 27.04 10.93
C VAL A 570 13.76 28.38 10.37
N LEU A 571 13.15 28.35 9.18
CA LEU A 571 12.44 29.51 8.68
C LEU A 571 11.26 29.72 9.64
N ASN A 572 11.45 30.61 10.61
CA ASN A 572 10.38 31.14 11.44
C ASN A 572 9.47 31.95 10.51
N LEU A 573 8.44 31.29 9.98
CA LEU A 573 7.41 31.96 9.22
C LEU A 573 6.76 32.99 10.16
N ARG A 574 6.75 34.26 9.75
CA ARG A 574 6.05 35.33 10.46
C ARG A 574 4.55 35.00 10.54
N ALA A 575 3.88 35.48 11.57
CA ALA A 575 2.44 35.24 11.71
C ALA A 575 1.67 35.92 10.56
N GLU A 576 0.53 35.36 10.16
CA GLU A 576 -0.28 35.93 9.07
C GLU A 576 -0.72 37.38 9.37
N SER A 577 -0.90 37.72 10.65
CA SER A 577 -1.18 39.08 11.12
C SER A 577 -0.04 40.06 10.81
N GLU A 578 1.22 39.66 11.00
CA GLU A 578 2.38 40.49 10.69
C GLU A 578 2.51 40.71 9.18
N TYR A 579 2.30 39.67 8.36
CA TYR A 579 2.28 39.82 6.91
C TYR A 579 1.17 40.76 6.42
N ARG A 580 -0.01 40.72 7.06
CA ARG A 580 -1.11 41.66 6.74
C ARG A 580 -0.75 43.09 7.14
N GLN A 581 -0.05 43.29 8.26
CA GLN A 581 0.37 44.61 8.71
C GLN A 581 1.46 45.19 7.80
N LEU A 582 2.45 44.38 7.40
CA LEU A 582 3.45 44.76 6.40
C LEU A 582 2.80 45.08 5.04
N ALA A 583 1.83 44.28 4.61
CA ALA A 583 1.09 44.54 3.37
C ALA A 583 0.31 45.86 3.43
N ARG A 584 -0.35 46.18 4.55
CA ARG A 584 -1.01 47.48 4.74
C ARG A 584 -0.01 48.64 4.73
N GLY A 585 1.12 48.50 5.43
CA GLY A 585 2.19 49.50 5.43
C GLY A 585 2.77 49.77 4.04
N ILE A 586 2.91 48.73 3.21
CA ILE A 586 3.31 48.89 1.81
C ILE A 586 2.24 49.67 1.03
N VAL A 587 0.96 49.33 1.16
CA VAL A 587 -0.15 49.98 0.44
C VAL A 587 -0.29 51.45 0.83
N GLU A 588 -0.01 51.79 2.08
CA GLU A 588 -0.07 53.16 2.60
C GLU A 588 1.17 54.01 2.24
N SER A 589 2.28 53.36 1.84
CA SER A 589 3.54 54.03 1.50
C SER A 589 3.46 54.91 0.25
N GLU A 590 4.26 55.99 0.21
CA GLU A 590 4.38 56.84 -0.98
C GLU A 590 4.95 56.10 -2.20
N GLY A 591 5.75 55.05 -1.96
CA GLY A 591 6.25 54.17 -3.00
C GLY A 591 5.16 53.39 -3.73
N TRP A 592 4.03 53.10 -3.05
CA TRP A 592 2.87 52.46 -3.66
C TRP A 592 2.01 53.45 -4.43
N LYS A 593 1.84 54.68 -3.92
CA LYS A 593 1.12 55.77 -4.60
C LYS A 593 1.82 56.24 -5.88
N SER A 594 3.14 56.06 -5.97
CA SER A 594 3.96 56.36 -7.15
C SER A 594 4.10 55.21 -8.16
N LEU A 595 3.33 54.11 -7.99
CA LEU A 595 3.38 52.99 -8.92
C LEU A 595 2.82 53.37 -10.31
N PRO A 596 3.42 52.85 -11.40
CA PRO A 596 2.91 53.08 -12.75
C PRO A 596 1.49 52.51 -12.90
N SER A 597 0.55 53.31 -13.43
CA SER A 597 -0.87 52.94 -13.57
C SER A 597 -1.14 51.76 -14.51
N LYS A 598 -0.19 51.43 -15.41
CA LYS A 598 -0.29 50.28 -16.32
C LYS A 598 0.38 49.04 -15.72
N THR A 599 -0.39 47.96 -15.63
CA THR A 599 0.08 46.63 -15.20
C THR A 599 1.09 46.08 -16.21
N GLY A 600 2.33 45.86 -15.75
CA GLY A 600 3.43 45.40 -16.60
C GLY A 600 4.70 45.08 -15.79
N ARG A 601 5.74 44.58 -16.45
CA ARG A 601 7.00 44.12 -15.80
C ARG A 601 7.66 45.19 -14.91
N ALA A 602 7.53 46.46 -15.27
CA ALA A 602 8.06 47.59 -14.50
C ALA A 602 7.32 47.77 -13.17
N SER A 603 5.99 47.71 -13.20
CA SER A 603 5.14 47.77 -12.00
C SER A 603 5.38 46.57 -11.08
N SER A 604 5.49 45.34 -11.63
CA SER A 604 5.82 44.15 -10.83
C SER A 604 7.22 44.22 -10.18
N ARG A 605 8.21 44.82 -10.85
CA ARG A 605 9.55 45.04 -10.27
C ARG A 605 9.53 46.09 -9.17
N ALA A 606 8.75 47.16 -9.34
CA ALA A 606 8.59 48.20 -8.31
C ALA A 606 7.90 47.64 -7.06
N ILE A 607 6.82 46.86 -7.23
CA ILE A 607 6.16 46.13 -6.14
C ILE A 607 7.13 45.18 -5.45
N GLY A 608 7.92 44.41 -6.21
CA GLY A 608 8.93 43.51 -5.64
C GLY A 608 10.00 44.25 -4.81
N LYS A 609 10.41 45.45 -5.22
CA LYS A 609 11.33 46.30 -4.43
C LYS A 609 10.69 46.80 -3.14
N LEU A 610 9.41 47.17 -3.16
CA LEU A 610 8.68 47.59 -1.96
C LEU A 610 8.52 46.45 -0.96
N MET A 611 8.19 45.25 -1.45
CA MET A 611 8.12 44.05 -0.62
C MET A 611 9.48 43.70 0.00
N LEU A 612 10.57 43.80 -0.77
CA LEU A 612 11.92 43.56 -0.28
C LEU A 612 12.35 44.57 0.80
N ARG A 613 12.01 45.86 0.64
CA ARG A 613 12.27 46.88 1.67
C ARG A 613 11.48 46.58 2.95
N ALA A 614 10.18 46.36 2.84
CA ALA A 614 9.33 46.06 3.99
C ALA A 614 9.73 44.76 4.73
N LEU A 615 10.37 43.81 4.05
CA LEU A 615 10.87 42.58 4.67
C LEU A 615 12.27 42.72 5.28
N ASN A 616 13.02 43.77 4.92
CA ASN A 616 14.40 44.00 5.34
C ASN A 616 14.57 45.20 6.30
N ASP A 617 13.59 46.10 6.40
CA ASP A 617 13.62 47.30 7.26
C ASP A 617 13.25 47.01 8.74
N GLU A 618 13.57 45.81 9.24
CA GLU A 618 13.58 45.46 10.67
C GLU A 618 14.94 44.92 11.10
#